data_AF-A0A948UBZ1-F1
#
_entry.id   AF-A0A948UBZ1-F1
#
_cell.length_a   1.000
_cell.length_b   1.000
_cell.length_c   1.000
_cell.angle_alpha   90.00
_cell.angle_beta   90.00
_cell.angle_gamma   90.00
#
_symmetry.space_group_name_H-M   'P 1'
#
loop_
_entity.id
_entity.type
_entity.pdbx_description
1 polymer ?
#
loop_
_entity_poly.entity_id
_entity_poly.type
_entity_poly.pdbx_seq_one_letter_code
_entity_poly.pdbx_strand_id
1 'polypeptide(L)'
;MNERNAPSCDHADRTCLNQHELIRKYRCNDCGAVMMCACDEAFGRRFLAHQLNEGCELETQERITVTHGFQPAICSECRGLQADPAPAAAIPGRTSKIKRYYWRELFFAERSAQADWDVEHPDASDDERRSAHEKIERTVLEDIKALHASAPKYTFAEKSQAEVIVQFSVEVEALEATYAKGAKKGAQIVSGDEVISAEEFASRHYAAQGWQVLRLESVPFHVLFGAMTWLLIQGYDDPLCQMVSFGDRVAFEEKRPGEMIWTHLPSDFGSKGYGERRANAIDEHFDQMLLDDDPLWLFDYWLEPSEGLRQYLWAHRPEDVARARRLLEILPFETTKAILRYLVEGYWDRYLGWPDLLLYRQGEFKFVEVKSSNDKLSEEQKSWIGDNHDILKLPFAIAKIHKIT
;
A
#
# COMPACT_ATOMS: atom_id res chain seq x y z
N MET A 1 0.59 -14.02 37.35
CA MET A 1 0.05 -12.72 37.81
C MET A 1 -1.32 -13.00 38.42
N ASN A 2 -1.52 -12.70 39.69
CA ASN A 2 -2.80 -12.94 40.38
C ASN A 2 -3.95 -12.28 39.62
N GLU A 3 -5.04 -13.04 39.40
CA GLU A 3 -6.36 -12.59 38.95
C GLU A 3 -6.94 -11.57 39.94
N ARG A 4 -6.40 -10.34 39.95
CA ARG A 4 -7.18 -9.20 40.45
C ARG A 4 -8.20 -8.92 39.36
N ASN A 5 -9.49 -8.88 39.73
CA ASN A 5 -10.58 -8.46 38.85
C ASN A 5 -10.12 -7.26 38.02
N ALA A 6 -9.84 -7.51 36.74
CA ALA A 6 -9.53 -6.42 35.83
C ALA A 6 -10.75 -5.48 35.85
N PRO A 7 -10.55 -4.15 35.91
CA PRO A 7 -11.67 -3.23 35.83
C PRO A 7 -12.48 -3.55 34.56
N SER A 8 -13.81 -3.52 34.68
CA SER A 8 -14.72 -3.72 33.55
C SER A 8 -15.11 -2.39 32.93
N CYS A 9 -15.36 -2.37 31.63
CA CYS A 9 -15.86 -1.21 30.91
C CYS A 9 -17.19 -1.56 30.24
N ASP A 10 -18.28 -0.94 30.67
CA ASP A 10 -19.64 -1.24 30.19
C ASP A 10 -20.11 -0.32 29.04
N HIS A 11 -19.28 0.63 28.63
CA HIS A 11 -19.57 1.55 27.54
C HIS A 11 -19.59 0.84 26.19
N ALA A 12 -20.54 1.22 25.33
CA ALA A 12 -20.73 0.61 24.02
C ALA A 12 -19.80 1.19 22.94
N ASP A 13 -19.42 2.47 23.07
CA ASP A 13 -18.66 3.18 22.06
C ASP A 13 -17.16 2.90 22.18
N ARG A 14 -16.63 2.17 21.19
CA ARG A 14 -15.27 1.64 21.19
C ARG A 14 -14.71 1.60 19.79
N THR A 15 -13.47 2.03 19.65
CA THR A 15 -12.75 2.09 18.38
C THR A 15 -11.59 1.12 18.40
N CYS A 16 -11.41 0.34 17.32
CA CYS A 16 -10.23 -0.50 17.15
C CYS A 16 -9.01 0.40 16.91
N LEU A 17 -7.95 0.26 17.70
CA LEU A 17 -6.74 1.08 17.58
C LEU A 17 -5.99 0.82 16.28
N ASN A 18 -5.92 -0.46 15.90
CA ASN A 18 -5.29 -0.90 14.67
C ASN A 18 -5.90 -2.23 14.22
N GLN A 19 -6.63 -2.21 13.11
CA GLN A 19 -7.32 -3.36 12.54
C GLN A 19 -6.37 -4.44 11.99
N HIS A 20 -5.09 -4.09 11.78
CA HIS A 20 -4.04 -4.95 11.29
C HIS A 20 -3.24 -5.67 12.39
N GLU A 21 -3.61 -5.49 13.67
CA GLU A 21 -3.09 -6.34 14.73
C GLU A 21 -3.78 -7.72 14.76
N LEU A 22 -2.99 -8.77 15.08
CA LEU A 22 -3.52 -10.12 15.27
C LEU A 22 -4.44 -10.17 16.50
N ILE A 23 -3.94 -9.71 17.65
CA ILE A 23 -4.76 -9.48 18.85
C ILE A 23 -5.14 -8.00 18.87
N ARG A 24 -6.36 -7.67 18.42
CA ARG A 24 -6.80 -6.28 18.26
C ARG A 24 -7.08 -5.63 19.62
N LYS A 25 -6.67 -4.37 19.76
CA LYS A 25 -6.97 -3.54 20.93
C LYS A 25 -8.04 -2.53 20.57
N TYR A 26 -8.91 -2.28 21.53
CA TYR A 26 -10.02 -1.36 21.40
C TYR A 26 -9.93 -0.32 22.51
N ARG A 27 -10.06 0.95 22.13
CA ARG A 27 -10.18 2.07 23.06
C ARG A 27 -11.65 2.42 23.23
N CYS A 28 -12.10 2.50 24.48
CA CYS A 28 -13.40 3.05 24.81
C CYS A 28 -13.36 4.57 24.65
N ASN A 29 -14.28 5.13 23.86
CA ASN A 29 -14.31 6.57 23.59
C ASN A 29 -14.81 7.37 24.81
N ASP A 30 -15.58 6.75 25.71
CA ASP A 30 -16.14 7.41 26.90
C ASP A 30 -15.16 7.50 28.07
N CYS A 31 -14.41 6.42 28.34
CA CYS A 31 -13.55 6.35 29.53
C CYS A 31 -12.06 6.13 29.23
N GLY A 32 -11.68 6.02 27.95
CA GLY A 32 -10.29 5.81 27.52
C GLY A 32 -9.71 4.43 27.84
N ALA A 33 -10.51 3.52 28.42
CA ALA A 33 -10.08 2.15 28.71
C ALA A 33 -9.62 1.42 27.44
N VAL A 34 -8.56 0.62 27.54
CA VAL A 34 -7.97 -0.13 26.44
C VAL A 34 -8.05 -1.62 26.76
N MET A 35 -8.68 -2.37 25.87
CA MET A 35 -9.06 -3.76 26.09
C MET A 35 -8.96 -4.60 24.81
N MET A 36 -8.96 -5.92 24.99
CA MET A 36 -9.01 -6.92 23.92
C MET A 36 -10.29 -7.74 24.05
N CYS A 37 -10.78 -8.30 22.95
CA CYS A 37 -11.97 -9.16 23.03
C CYS A 37 -11.62 -10.54 23.58
N ALA A 38 -12.41 -11.05 24.52
CA ALA A 38 -12.23 -12.36 25.14
C ALA A 38 -12.23 -13.53 24.14
N CYS A 39 -12.82 -13.36 22.95
CA CYS A 39 -12.74 -14.37 21.88
C CYS A 39 -11.30 -14.67 21.43
N ASP A 40 -10.38 -13.73 21.64
CA ASP A 40 -8.97 -13.87 21.27
C ASP A 40 -8.11 -14.38 22.42
N GLU A 41 -8.65 -14.55 23.63
CA GLU A 41 -7.86 -14.77 24.84
C GLU A 41 -7.04 -16.06 24.79
N ALA A 42 -7.68 -17.17 24.43
CA ALA A 42 -7.01 -18.47 24.37
C ALA A 42 -5.84 -18.45 23.37
N PHE A 43 -6.08 -17.90 22.17
CA PHE A 43 -5.05 -17.79 21.13
C PHE A 43 -3.94 -16.81 21.53
N GLY A 44 -4.33 -15.63 22.02
CA GLY A 44 -3.40 -14.58 22.45
C GLY A 44 -2.46 -15.04 23.55
N ARG A 45 -2.98 -15.73 24.58
CA ARG A 45 -2.15 -16.28 25.66
C ARG A 45 -1.24 -17.41 25.18
N ARG A 46 -1.72 -18.27 24.27
CA ARG A 46 -0.94 -19.41 23.77
C ARG A 46 0.19 -19.00 22.83
N PHE A 47 -0.06 -18.06 21.92
CA PHE A 47 0.86 -17.79 20.80
C PHE A 47 1.39 -16.37 20.73
N LEU A 48 0.69 -15.39 21.31
CA LEU A 48 0.98 -13.95 21.13
C LEU A 48 1.06 -13.21 22.47
N ALA A 49 1.62 -13.85 23.49
CA ALA A 49 1.72 -13.29 24.84
C ALA A 49 2.42 -11.90 24.87
N HIS A 50 3.37 -11.69 23.95
CA HIS A 50 4.09 -10.42 23.78
C HIS A 50 3.19 -9.28 23.28
N GLN A 51 2.03 -9.56 22.67
CA GLN A 51 1.08 -8.55 22.20
C GLN A 51 0.01 -8.17 23.23
N LEU A 52 0.01 -8.78 24.43
CA LEU A 52 -1.13 -8.64 25.36
C LEU A 52 -1.10 -7.39 26.23
N ASN A 53 0.07 -6.79 26.42
CA ASN A 53 0.23 -5.66 27.33
C ASN A 53 0.18 -4.30 26.63
N GLU A 54 0.37 -4.28 25.32
CA GLU A 54 0.43 -3.08 24.50
C GLU A 54 -0.15 -3.32 23.11
N GLY A 55 -0.80 -2.29 22.57
CA GLY A 55 -1.16 -2.19 21.16
C GLY A 55 -0.46 -0.99 20.52
N CYS A 56 -0.67 -0.83 19.22
CA CYS A 56 -0.21 0.30 18.43
C CYS A 56 -1.41 0.97 17.78
N GLU A 57 -1.50 2.30 17.85
CA GLU A 57 -2.50 3.05 17.10
C GLU A 57 -2.06 3.20 15.64
N LEU A 58 -2.93 2.90 14.68
CA LEU A 58 -2.54 2.78 13.27
C LEU A 58 -2.01 4.10 12.68
N GLU A 59 -2.65 5.22 12.99
CA GLU A 59 -2.30 6.50 12.36
C GLU A 59 -1.05 7.12 12.97
N THR A 60 -0.93 7.11 14.30
CA THR A 60 0.17 7.75 15.02
C THR A 60 1.35 6.82 15.27
N GLN A 61 1.14 5.52 15.09
CA GLN A 61 2.06 4.45 15.48
C GLN A 61 2.43 4.48 16.99
N GLU A 62 1.63 5.18 17.80
CA GLU A 62 1.85 5.30 19.24
C GLU A 62 1.59 3.96 19.95
N ARG A 63 2.49 3.59 20.88
CA ARG A 63 2.32 2.41 21.73
C ARG A 63 1.36 2.71 22.87
N ILE A 64 0.24 2.00 22.89
CA ILE A 64 -0.83 2.20 23.87
C ILE A 64 -0.87 1.02 24.83
N THR A 65 -0.75 1.29 26.13
CA THR A 65 -0.82 0.26 27.17
C THR A 65 -2.24 -0.26 27.34
N VAL A 66 -2.39 -1.58 27.43
CA VAL A 66 -3.66 -2.24 27.73
C VAL A 66 -4.00 -2.05 29.20
N THR A 67 -5.17 -1.48 29.50
CA THR A 67 -5.57 -1.17 30.88
C THR A 67 -6.57 -2.16 31.48
N HIS A 68 -7.38 -2.82 30.66
CA HIS A 68 -8.50 -3.68 31.12
C HIS A 68 -8.36 -5.15 30.66
N GLY A 69 -7.33 -5.49 29.89
CA GLY A 69 -7.08 -6.87 29.44
C GLY A 69 -8.17 -7.42 28.52
N PHE A 70 -8.47 -8.72 28.64
CA PHE A 70 -9.54 -9.38 27.90
C PHE A 70 -10.91 -9.13 28.54
N GLN A 71 -11.87 -8.74 27.71
CA GLN A 71 -13.23 -8.39 28.13
C GLN A 71 -14.25 -9.04 27.17
N PRO A 72 -15.46 -9.40 27.62
CA PRO A 72 -16.48 -9.97 26.76
C PRO A 72 -17.05 -8.92 25.78
N ALA A 73 -17.50 -9.39 24.60
CA ALA A 73 -18.25 -8.57 23.64
C ALA A 73 -17.58 -7.22 23.26
N ILE A 74 -16.25 -7.23 23.04
CA ILE A 74 -15.51 -6.04 22.60
C ILE A 74 -15.54 -5.86 21.08
N CYS A 75 -15.17 -6.90 20.33
CA CYS A 75 -15.12 -6.82 18.87
C CYS A 75 -16.54 -6.78 18.27
N SER A 76 -16.66 -6.29 17.03
CA SER A 76 -17.94 -6.20 16.31
C SER A 76 -18.67 -7.55 16.26
N GLU A 77 -17.94 -8.64 16.00
CA GLU A 77 -18.50 -10.00 15.91
C GLU A 77 -19.13 -10.48 17.21
N CYS A 78 -18.42 -10.34 18.34
CA CYS A 78 -18.96 -10.73 19.66
C CYS A 78 -20.10 -9.82 20.12
N ARG A 79 -20.31 -8.67 19.47
CA ARG A 79 -21.49 -7.81 19.65
C ARG A 79 -22.64 -8.15 18.69
N GLY A 80 -22.47 -9.13 17.81
CA GLY A 80 -23.46 -9.47 16.77
C GLY A 80 -23.51 -8.46 15.63
N LEU A 81 -22.50 -7.59 15.51
CA LEU A 81 -22.34 -6.64 14.41
C LEU A 81 -21.52 -7.27 13.28
N GLN A 82 -21.65 -6.72 12.08
CA GLN A 82 -20.83 -7.12 10.94
C GLN A 82 -19.33 -6.87 11.24
N ALA A 83 -18.48 -7.82 10.84
CA ALA A 83 -17.04 -7.66 10.98
C ALA A 83 -16.52 -6.61 9.99
N ASP A 84 -15.74 -5.66 10.49
CA ASP A 84 -15.10 -4.65 9.66
C ASP A 84 -13.98 -5.29 8.83
N PRO A 85 -14.04 -5.23 7.49
CA PRO A 85 -12.99 -5.80 6.66
C PRO A 85 -11.71 -4.96 6.77
N ALA A 86 -10.59 -5.65 6.97
CA ALA A 86 -9.25 -5.04 7.00
C ALA A 86 -8.31 -5.85 6.11
N PRO A 87 -8.50 -5.83 4.78
CA PRO A 87 -7.73 -6.66 3.88
C PRO A 87 -6.25 -6.30 3.95
N ALA A 88 -5.40 -7.30 4.07
CA ALA A 88 -3.96 -7.09 3.99
C ALA A 88 -3.51 -6.75 2.56
N ALA A 89 -2.34 -6.11 2.46
CA ALA A 89 -1.69 -5.79 1.20
C ALA A 89 -1.49 -7.03 0.32
N ALA A 90 -1.62 -6.85 -0.99
CA ALA A 90 -1.37 -7.90 -1.97
C ALA A 90 0.14 -8.07 -2.19
N ILE A 91 0.75 -9.04 -1.50
CA ILE A 91 2.17 -9.38 -1.62
C ILE A 91 2.35 -10.79 -2.20
N PRO A 92 3.57 -11.17 -2.66
CA PRO A 92 3.84 -12.55 -3.06
C PRO A 92 3.38 -13.55 -1.99
N GLY A 93 2.58 -14.53 -2.38
CA GLY A 93 1.96 -15.50 -1.45
C GLY A 93 0.61 -15.08 -0.86
N ARG A 94 0.21 -13.80 -0.96
CA ARG A 94 -1.05 -13.22 -0.47
C ARG A 94 -1.79 -12.40 -1.55
N THR A 95 -2.00 -12.98 -2.72
CA THR A 95 -2.63 -12.28 -3.86
C THR A 95 -4.14 -12.50 -3.96
N SER A 96 -4.68 -13.61 -3.43
CA SER A 96 -6.12 -13.90 -3.53
C SER A 96 -6.95 -13.08 -2.53
N LYS A 97 -8.20 -12.77 -2.88
CA LYS A 97 -9.13 -12.06 -1.99
C LYS A 97 -9.30 -12.77 -0.65
N ILE A 98 -9.44 -14.09 -0.65
CA ILE A 98 -9.51 -14.88 0.59
C ILE A 98 -8.27 -14.66 1.45
N LYS A 99 -7.05 -14.80 0.89
CA LYS A 99 -5.82 -14.61 1.65
C LYS A 99 -5.64 -13.18 2.17
N ARG A 100 -6.19 -12.19 1.47
CA ARG A 100 -6.13 -10.78 1.88
C ARG A 100 -7.15 -10.44 2.95
N TYR A 101 -8.42 -10.82 2.79
CA TYR A 101 -9.49 -10.46 3.72
C TYR A 101 -9.51 -11.34 4.97
N TYR A 102 -9.17 -12.62 4.84
CA TYR A 102 -9.14 -13.60 5.94
C TYR A 102 -7.72 -13.83 6.47
N TRP A 103 -6.80 -12.89 6.26
CA TRP A 103 -5.39 -13.05 6.64
C TRP A 103 -5.20 -13.39 8.12
N ARG A 104 -6.05 -12.84 9.00
CA ARG A 104 -6.03 -13.06 10.43
C ARG A 104 -6.61 -14.43 10.80
N GLU A 105 -7.75 -14.80 10.20
CA GLU A 105 -8.40 -16.10 10.42
C GLU A 105 -7.51 -17.24 9.93
N LEU A 106 -6.88 -17.08 8.76
CA LEU A 106 -5.89 -18.01 8.22
C LEU A 106 -4.75 -18.20 9.23
N PHE A 107 -4.13 -17.11 9.69
CA PHE A 107 -3.05 -17.19 10.68
C PHE A 107 -3.48 -17.93 11.95
N PHE A 108 -4.68 -17.64 12.48
CA PHE A 108 -5.16 -18.25 13.72
C PHE A 108 -5.39 -19.75 13.56
N ALA A 109 -6.02 -20.16 12.46
CA ALA A 109 -6.32 -21.56 12.18
C ALA A 109 -5.06 -22.35 11.83
N GLU A 110 -4.20 -21.82 10.97
CA GLU A 110 -2.91 -22.43 10.59
C GLU A 110 -2.02 -22.62 11.81
N ARG A 111 -1.84 -21.57 12.62
CA ARG A 111 -0.92 -21.63 13.77
C ARG A 111 -1.40 -22.60 14.85
N SER A 112 -2.72 -22.63 15.11
CA SER A 112 -3.31 -23.58 16.05
C SER A 112 -3.10 -25.02 15.58
N ALA A 113 -3.44 -25.31 14.32
CA ALA A 113 -3.33 -26.65 13.75
C ALA A 113 -1.87 -27.14 13.65
N GLN A 114 -0.94 -26.27 13.27
CA GLN A 114 0.49 -26.59 13.25
C GLN A 114 1.01 -26.93 14.65
N ALA A 115 0.63 -26.14 15.66
CA ALA A 115 1.08 -26.37 17.03
C ALA A 115 0.47 -27.64 17.64
N ASP A 116 -0.78 -27.97 17.32
CA ASP A 116 -1.41 -29.22 17.76
C ASP A 116 -0.73 -30.42 17.08
N TRP A 117 -0.45 -30.34 15.77
CA TRP A 117 0.30 -31.37 15.05
C TRP A 117 1.70 -31.58 15.63
N ASP A 118 2.42 -30.50 15.94
CA ASP A 118 3.77 -30.56 16.53
C ASP A 118 3.78 -31.25 17.90
N VAL A 119 2.72 -31.07 18.71
CA VAL A 119 2.57 -31.75 20.01
C VAL A 119 2.27 -33.23 19.82
N GLU A 120 1.50 -33.60 18.80
CA GLU A 120 1.20 -34.99 18.46
C GLU A 120 2.40 -35.72 17.84
N HIS A 121 3.35 -34.99 17.25
CA HIS A 121 4.50 -35.53 16.53
C HIS A 121 5.83 -34.93 17.03
N PRO A 122 6.18 -35.13 18.32
CA PRO A 122 7.35 -34.49 18.92
C PRO A 122 8.68 -34.91 18.29
N ASP A 123 8.74 -36.15 17.77
CA ASP A 123 9.94 -36.75 17.18
C ASP A 123 10.01 -36.62 15.64
N ALA A 124 9.08 -35.88 15.02
CA ALA A 124 9.08 -35.67 13.58
C ALA A 124 10.33 -34.92 13.11
N SER A 125 10.92 -35.37 12.01
CA SER A 125 12.01 -34.67 11.34
C SER A 125 11.56 -33.31 10.76
N ASP A 126 12.53 -32.44 10.48
CA ASP A 126 12.26 -31.12 9.89
C ASP A 126 11.52 -31.21 8.55
N ASP A 127 11.83 -32.22 7.74
CA ASP A 127 11.18 -32.44 6.44
C ASP A 127 9.73 -32.92 6.60
N GLU A 128 9.46 -33.81 7.55
CA GLU A 128 8.09 -34.25 7.88
C GLU A 128 7.27 -33.08 8.41
N ARG A 129 7.85 -32.27 9.30
CA ARG A 129 7.21 -31.07 9.86
C ARG A 129 6.86 -30.07 8.77
N ARG A 130 7.82 -29.75 7.88
CA ARG A 130 7.59 -28.84 6.74
C ARG A 130 6.47 -29.35 5.85
N SER A 131 6.49 -30.63 5.48
CA SER A 131 5.47 -31.23 4.63
C SER A 131 4.08 -31.23 5.29
N ALA A 132 4.02 -31.49 6.59
CA ALA A 132 2.77 -31.44 7.36
C ALA A 132 2.22 -30.02 7.44
N HIS A 133 3.07 -29.02 7.74
CA HIS A 133 2.67 -27.62 7.82
C HIS A 133 2.15 -27.10 6.47
N GLU A 134 2.80 -27.42 5.35
CA GLU A 134 2.31 -27.07 4.00
C GLU A 134 0.94 -27.70 3.71
N LYS A 135 0.71 -28.93 4.16
CA LYS A 135 -0.59 -29.61 4.02
C LYS A 135 -1.67 -28.94 4.88
N ILE A 136 -1.33 -28.52 6.09
CA ILE A 136 -2.22 -27.79 7.01
C ILE A 136 -2.64 -26.46 6.38
N GLU A 137 -1.69 -25.65 5.91
CA GLU A 137 -1.97 -24.36 5.26
C GLU A 137 -2.94 -24.51 4.08
N ARG A 138 -2.71 -25.51 3.22
CA ARG A 138 -3.62 -25.80 2.11
C ARG A 138 -5.02 -26.20 2.59
N THR A 139 -5.11 -27.01 3.65
CA THR A 139 -6.39 -27.49 4.18
C THR A 139 -7.19 -26.34 4.77
N VAL A 140 -6.56 -25.53 5.63
CA VAL A 140 -7.18 -24.35 6.25
C VAL A 140 -7.66 -23.35 5.18
N LEU A 141 -6.88 -23.14 4.12
CA LEU A 141 -7.27 -22.26 3.03
C LEU A 141 -8.53 -22.76 2.31
N GLU A 142 -8.66 -24.06 2.05
CA GLU A 142 -9.85 -24.63 1.44
C GLU A 142 -11.07 -24.57 2.38
N ASP A 143 -10.87 -24.79 3.67
CA ASP A 143 -11.94 -24.68 4.68
C ASP A 143 -12.48 -23.25 4.75
N ILE A 144 -11.60 -22.24 4.76
CA ILE A 144 -12.01 -20.82 4.76
C ILE A 144 -12.70 -20.45 3.45
N LYS A 145 -12.28 -21.00 2.30
CA LYS A 145 -13.00 -20.80 1.02
C LYS A 145 -14.41 -21.38 1.08
N ALA A 146 -14.57 -22.59 1.62
CA ALA A 146 -15.87 -23.24 1.77
C ALA A 146 -16.77 -22.47 2.75
N LEU A 147 -16.20 -21.98 3.85
CA LEU A 147 -16.91 -21.13 4.80
C LEU A 147 -17.37 -19.82 4.15
N HIS A 148 -16.48 -19.14 3.41
CA HIS A 148 -16.85 -17.92 2.71
C HIS A 148 -17.96 -18.13 1.68
N ALA A 149 -17.96 -19.26 0.97
CA ALA A 149 -18.98 -19.59 -0.02
C ALA A 149 -20.37 -19.84 0.60
N SER A 150 -20.43 -20.31 1.86
CA SER A 150 -21.68 -20.67 2.55
C SER A 150 -22.18 -19.60 3.53
N ALA A 151 -21.27 -18.94 4.24
CA ALA A 151 -21.53 -17.93 5.25
C ALA A 151 -20.39 -16.90 5.25
N PRO A 152 -20.38 -15.94 4.29
CA PRO A 152 -19.31 -14.97 4.15
C PRO A 152 -19.23 -14.05 5.37
N LYS A 153 -18.10 -14.14 6.10
CA LYS A 153 -17.74 -13.19 7.16
C LYS A 153 -17.51 -11.77 6.62
N TYR A 154 -16.87 -11.66 5.46
CA TYR A 154 -16.56 -10.39 4.80
C TYR A 154 -17.18 -10.35 3.41
N THR A 155 -17.73 -9.21 3.04
CA THR A 155 -18.08 -8.88 1.65
C THR A 155 -16.86 -8.32 0.93
N PHE A 156 -16.56 -8.86 -0.25
CA PHE A 156 -15.54 -8.30 -1.14
C PHE A 156 -16.08 -7.10 -1.95
N ALA A 157 -16.88 -6.25 -1.30
CA ALA A 157 -17.55 -5.13 -1.93
C ALA A 157 -16.50 -4.10 -2.38
N GLU A 158 -16.18 -4.16 -3.67
CA GLU A 158 -15.26 -3.26 -4.37
C GLU A 158 -16.05 -2.64 -5.52
N LYS A 159 -15.85 -1.35 -5.78
CA LYS A 159 -16.50 -0.70 -6.92
C LYS A 159 -16.03 -1.37 -8.20
N SER A 160 -16.95 -1.68 -9.11
CA SER A 160 -16.58 -2.15 -10.44
C SER A 160 -15.87 -1.03 -11.22
N GLN A 161 -15.03 -1.40 -12.18
CA GLN A 161 -14.40 -0.44 -13.07
C GLN A 161 -15.44 0.43 -13.81
N ALA A 162 -16.58 -0.16 -14.20
CA ALA A 162 -17.65 0.58 -14.86
C ALA A 162 -18.25 1.65 -13.94
N GLU A 163 -18.50 1.32 -12.67
CA GLU A 163 -18.96 2.29 -11.68
C GLU A 163 -17.95 3.42 -11.46
N VAL A 164 -16.66 3.11 -11.37
CA VAL A 164 -15.60 4.13 -11.20
C VAL A 164 -15.52 5.06 -12.41
N ILE A 165 -15.52 4.50 -13.62
CA ILE A 165 -15.47 5.28 -14.87
C ILE A 165 -16.68 6.22 -14.96
N VAL A 166 -17.88 5.72 -14.67
CA VAL A 166 -19.11 6.53 -14.71
C VAL A 166 -19.13 7.57 -13.60
N GLN A 167 -18.81 7.17 -12.36
CA GLN A 167 -18.86 8.05 -11.20
C GLN A 167 -17.94 9.26 -11.37
N PHE A 168 -16.72 9.05 -11.88
CA PHE A 168 -15.72 10.11 -12.00
C PHE A 168 -15.59 10.66 -13.43
N SER A 169 -16.51 10.29 -14.33
CA SER A 169 -16.54 10.75 -15.73
C SER A 169 -15.20 10.59 -16.45
N VAL A 170 -14.54 9.45 -16.25
CA VAL A 170 -13.22 9.17 -16.82
C VAL A 170 -13.33 8.99 -18.33
N GLU A 171 -12.51 9.72 -19.09
CA GLU A 171 -12.39 9.54 -20.53
C GLU A 171 -11.82 8.16 -20.85
N VAL A 172 -12.48 7.43 -21.75
CA VAL A 172 -12.01 6.13 -22.23
C VAL A 172 -11.76 6.22 -23.73
N GLU A 173 -10.50 6.13 -24.11
CA GLU A 173 -10.05 6.14 -25.50
C GLU A 173 -9.97 4.70 -26.00
N ALA A 174 -10.76 4.39 -27.04
CA ALA A 174 -10.77 3.07 -27.64
C ALA A 174 -9.65 2.96 -28.69
N LEU A 175 -8.73 2.03 -28.44
CA LEU A 175 -7.66 1.65 -29.37
C LEU A 175 -7.97 0.25 -29.91
N GLU A 176 -7.65 -0.01 -31.16
CA GLU A 176 -7.88 -1.33 -31.76
C GLU A 176 -6.55 -1.98 -32.16
N ALA A 177 -6.37 -3.24 -31.79
CA ALA A 177 -5.12 -3.95 -32.07
C ALA A 177 -5.30 -5.47 -32.28
N THR A 178 -4.36 -6.07 -32.99
CA THR A 178 -4.26 -7.52 -33.17
C THR A 178 -3.41 -8.12 -32.05
N TYR A 179 -3.95 -9.10 -31.32
CA TYR A 179 -3.25 -9.74 -30.22
C TYR A 179 -2.43 -10.95 -30.69
N ALA A 180 -1.21 -11.10 -30.17
CA ALA A 180 -0.38 -12.27 -30.42
C ALA A 180 -0.97 -13.53 -29.74
N LYS A 181 -0.86 -14.68 -30.40
CA LYS A 181 -1.31 -15.97 -29.84
C LYS A 181 -0.25 -16.55 -28.91
N GLY A 182 -0.66 -17.05 -27.75
CA GLY A 182 0.21 -17.85 -26.86
C GLY A 182 1.22 -17.05 -26.02
N ALA A 183 0.95 -15.77 -25.75
CA ALA A 183 1.80 -14.95 -24.89
C ALA A 183 1.99 -15.61 -23.51
N LYS A 184 3.24 -15.71 -23.05
CA LYS A 184 3.59 -16.35 -21.76
C LYS A 184 3.33 -15.42 -20.55
N LYS A 185 3.32 -14.09 -20.75
CA LYS A 185 3.09 -13.09 -19.70
C LYS A 185 2.54 -11.80 -20.32
N GLY A 186 1.46 -11.27 -19.75
CA GLY A 186 0.83 -10.02 -20.18
C GLY A 186 0.14 -10.11 -21.56
N ALA A 187 -0.59 -9.06 -21.91
CA ALA A 187 -1.11 -8.89 -23.25
C ALA A 187 0.02 -8.51 -24.21
N GLN A 188 0.16 -9.26 -25.29
CA GLN A 188 1.10 -8.97 -26.36
C GLN A 188 0.36 -8.62 -27.64
N ILE A 189 0.80 -7.54 -28.28
CA ILE A 189 0.17 -6.95 -29.46
C ILE A 189 1.10 -7.10 -30.64
N VAL A 190 0.54 -7.50 -31.79
CA VAL A 190 1.22 -7.54 -33.08
C VAL A 190 1.16 -6.13 -33.68
N SER A 191 2.31 -5.52 -33.90
CA SER A 191 2.44 -4.20 -34.49
C SER A 191 3.44 -4.26 -35.65
N GLY A 192 2.92 -4.40 -36.88
CA GLY A 192 3.76 -4.73 -38.03
C GLY A 192 4.38 -6.12 -37.87
N ASP A 193 5.70 -6.21 -37.95
CA ASP A 193 6.47 -7.46 -37.80
C ASP A 193 6.89 -7.75 -36.35
N GLU A 194 6.55 -6.88 -35.41
CA GLU A 194 6.96 -7.00 -34.00
C GLU A 194 5.82 -7.45 -33.09
N VAL A 195 6.19 -8.10 -31.98
CA VAL A 195 5.30 -8.42 -30.86
C VAL A 195 5.72 -7.57 -29.66
N ILE A 196 4.88 -6.60 -29.30
CA ILE A 196 5.14 -5.58 -28.29
C ILE A 196 4.14 -5.64 -27.14
N SER A 197 4.42 -4.94 -26.04
CA SER A 197 3.48 -4.85 -24.92
C SER A 197 2.31 -3.90 -25.23
N ALA A 198 1.26 -3.94 -24.40
CA ALA A 198 0.13 -3.04 -24.51
C ALA A 198 0.52 -1.56 -24.37
N GLU A 199 1.40 -1.27 -23.41
CA GLU A 199 1.91 0.06 -23.09
C GLU A 199 2.79 0.59 -24.22
N GLU A 200 3.63 -0.25 -24.83
CA GLU A 200 4.45 0.12 -25.99
C GLU A 200 3.56 0.41 -27.22
N PHE A 201 2.53 -0.40 -27.45
CA PHE A 201 1.57 -0.14 -28.52
C PHE A 201 0.84 1.20 -28.33
N ALA A 202 0.32 1.46 -27.12
CA ALA A 202 -0.30 2.74 -26.79
C ALA A 202 0.68 3.91 -26.95
N SER A 203 1.93 3.74 -26.52
CA SER A 203 2.99 4.73 -26.70
C SER A 203 3.21 5.08 -28.17
N ARG A 204 3.34 4.07 -29.05
CA ARG A 204 3.48 4.28 -30.50
C ARG A 204 2.24 4.93 -31.12
N HIS A 205 1.04 4.54 -30.67
CA HIS A 205 -0.21 5.13 -31.12
C HIS A 205 -0.27 6.64 -30.83
N TYR A 206 0.04 7.05 -29.59
CA TYR A 206 0.07 8.46 -29.23
C TYR A 206 1.22 9.22 -29.89
N ALA A 207 2.38 8.59 -30.04
CA ALA A 207 3.51 9.18 -30.77
C ALA A 207 3.14 9.50 -32.23
N ALA A 208 2.39 8.61 -32.90
CA ALA A 208 1.89 8.85 -34.26
C ALA A 208 0.91 10.04 -34.34
N GLN A 209 0.26 10.40 -33.24
CA GLN A 209 -0.57 11.59 -33.11
C GLN A 209 0.20 12.86 -32.72
N GLY A 210 1.53 12.77 -32.60
CA GLY A 210 2.41 13.89 -32.27
C GLY A 210 2.63 14.13 -30.77
N TRP A 211 2.22 13.19 -29.90
CA TRP A 211 2.59 13.23 -28.49
C TRP A 211 4.02 12.73 -28.28
N GLN A 212 4.71 13.30 -27.29
CA GLN A 212 5.84 12.64 -26.67
C GLN A 212 5.32 11.80 -25.50
N VAL A 213 5.94 10.65 -25.26
CA VAL A 213 5.45 9.67 -24.27
C VAL A 213 6.56 9.34 -23.28
N LEU A 214 6.26 9.51 -21.99
CA LEU A 214 7.11 9.08 -20.89
C LEU A 214 6.41 7.93 -20.13
N ARG A 215 7.09 6.80 -19.97
CA ARG A 215 6.60 5.69 -19.14
C ARG A 215 6.88 5.97 -17.67
N LEU A 216 5.84 5.96 -16.86
CA LEU A 216 5.92 6.36 -15.46
C LEU A 216 5.93 5.17 -14.52
N GLU A 217 4.80 4.47 -14.40
CA GLU A 217 4.48 3.72 -13.18
C GLU A 217 4.61 4.64 -11.94
N SER A 218 4.63 4.10 -10.71
CA SER A 218 4.66 4.94 -9.51
C SER A 218 6.07 5.44 -9.12
N VAL A 219 7.12 4.73 -9.52
CA VAL A 219 8.48 4.93 -8.98
C VAL A 219 9.06 6.33 -9.25
N PRO A 220 8.92 6.95 -10.44
CA PRO A 220 9.41 8.31 -10.66
C PRO A 220 8.80 9.34 -9.70
N PHE A 221 7.54 9.16 -9.28
CA PHE A 221 6.93 10.03 -8.27
C PHE A 221 7.53 9.80 -6.88
N HIS A 222 7.93 8.57 -6.55
CA HIS A 222 8.62 8.28 -5.28
C HIS A 222 10.03 8.86 -5.24
N VAL A 223 10.70 8.93 -6.39
CA VAL A 223 11.97 9.64 -6.49
C VAL A 223 11.76 11.13 -6.25
N LEU A 224 10.78 11.75 -6.92
CA LEU A 224 10.44 13.16 -6.70
C LEU A 224 10.07 13.41 -5.24
N PHE A 225 9.25 12.54 -4.65
CA PHE A 225 8.91 12.60 -3.23
C PHE A 225 10.16 12.54 -2.36
N GLY A 226 10.94 11.46 -2.47
CA GLY A 226 12.14 11.28 -1.67
C GLY A 226 13.13 12.43 -1.82
N ALA A 227 13.36 12.92 -3.04
CA ALA A 227 14.30 14.02 -3.29
C ALA A 227 13.77 15.39 -2.83
N MET A 228 12.48 15.68 -3.03
CA MET A 228 11.93 17.02 -2.81
C MET A 228 11.32 17.22 -1.42
N THR A 229 11.14 16.15 -0.63
CA THR A 229 10.58 16.23 0.72
C THR A 229 11.51 15.69 1.81
N TRP A 230 12.76 15.31 1.50
CA TRP A 230 13.64 14.70 2.51
C TRP A 230 13.87 15.62 3.72
N LEU A 231 14.05 16.94 3.52
CA LEU A 231 14.22 17.90 4.62
C LEU A 231 13.00 17.92 5.56
N LEU A 232 11.80 17.78 4.99
CA LEU A 232 10.55 17.74 5.74
C LEU A 232 10.38 16.42 6.51
N ILE A 233 10.64 15.29 5.83
CA ILE A 233 10.47 13.95 6.40
C ILE A 233 11.54 13.65 7.45
N GLN A 234 12.79 14.02 7.18
CA GLN A 234 13.96 13.69 8.00
C GLN A 234 14.37 14.86 8.90
N GLY A 235 13.52 15.87 9.01
CA GLY A 235 13.74 17.05 9.83
C GLY A 235 13.87 16.69 11.31
N TYR A 236 14.90 17.24 11.96
CA TYR A 236 15.16 17.06 13.39
C TYR A 236 14.17 17.81 14.30
N ASP A 237 13.39 18.70 13.71
CA ASP A 237 12.32 19.44 14.37
C ASP A 237 11.07 18.58 14.62
N ASP A 238 10.95 17.43 13.93
CA ASP A 238 9.88 16.47 14.17
C ASP A 238 10.18 15.62 15.44
N PRO A 239 9.39 15.73 16.53
CA PRO A 239 9.62 14.97 17.75
C PRO A 239 9.41 13.47 17.59
N LEU A 240 8.73 13.01 16.54
CA LEU A 240 8.55 11.59 16.24
C LEU A 240 9.67 11.03 15.35
N CYS A 241 10.56 11.89 14.85
CA CYS A 241 11.70 11.49 14.03
C CYS A 241 12.68 10.66 14.85
N GLN A 242 12.98 9.46 14.35
CA GLN A 242 13.88 8.53 14.99
C GLN A 242 14.87 7.96 13.98
N MET A 243 16.04 7.58 14.48
CA MET A 243 17.02 6.87 13.67
C MET A 243 16.53 5.45 13.41
N VAL A 244 16.44 5.07 12.15
CA VAL A 244 16.10 3.73 11.69
C VAL A 244 17.21 3.17 10.82
N SER A 245 17.22 1.85 10.62
CA SER A 245 18.13 1.22 9.68
C SER A 245 17.49 0.14 8.84
N PHE A 246 18.03 -0.04 7.65
CA PHE A 246 17.62 -1.06 6.69
C PHE A 246 18.81 -1.45 5.79
N GLY A 247 18.74 -2.63 5.16
CA GLY A 247 19.81 -3.08 4.27
C GLY A 247 19.82 -2.34 2.94
N ASP A 248 21.02 -2.04 2.44
CA ASP A 248 21.30 -1.46 1.11
C ASP A 248 20.51 -2.18 0.00
N ARG A 249 19.69 -1.41 -0.73
CA ARG A 249 18.80 -1.93 -1.77
C ARG A 249 19.56 -2.25 -3.06
N VAL A 250 20.59 -1.49 -3.39
CA VAL A 250 21.45 -1.77 -4.54
C VAL A 250 22.16 -3.11 -4.34
N ALA A 251 22.77 -3.29 -3.17
CA ALA A 251 23.45 -4.54 -2.84
C ALA A 251 22.49 -5.74 -2.83
N PHE A 252 21.27 -5.56 -2.30
CA PHE A 252 20.23 -6.57 -2.31
C PHE A 252 19.85 -7.00 -3.73
N GLU A 253 19.62 -6.04 -4.63
CA GLU A 253 19.29 -6.29 -6.04
C GLU A 253 20.43 -6.99 -6.78
N GLU A 254 21.67 -6.60 -6.49
CA GLU A 254 22.89 -7.22 -7.02
C GLU A 254 23.25 -8.56 -6.34
N LYS A 255 22.44 -9.02 -5.37
CA LYS A 255 22.64 -10.25 -4.61
C LYS A 255 24.02 -10.35 -3.94
N ARG A 256 24.55 -9.21 -3.48
CA ARG A 256 25.80 -9.13 -2.74
C ARG A 256 25.56 -8.67 -1.29
N PRO A 257 26.52 -8.88 -0.38
CA PRO A 257 26.46 -8.27 0.93
C PRO A 257 26.36 -6.74 0.81
N GLY A 258 25.39 -6.16 1.50
CA GLY A 258 25.16 -4.72 1.58
C GLY A 258 25.43 -4.19 2.98
N GLU A 259 25.72 -2.90 3.07
CA GLU A 259 25.82 -2.21 4.35
C GLU A 259 24.44 -1.87 4.92
N MET A 260 24.40 -1.60 6.23
CA MET A 260 23.20 -1.05 6.86
C MET A 260 23.16 0.45 6.61
N ILE A 261 22.10 0.90 5.94
CA ILE A 261 21.82 2.32 5.75
C ILE A 261 21.10 2.81 7.00
N TRP A 262 21.58 3.93 7.55
CA TRP A 262 20.99 4.62 8.67
C TRP A 262 20.36 5.91 8.19
N THR A 263 19.11 6.16 8.58
CA THR A 263 18.40 7.36 8.19
C THR A 263 17.36 7.75 9.23
N HIS A 264 16.85 8.97 9.16
CA HIS A 264 15.78 9.41 10.05
C HIS A 264 14.43 9.20 9.40
N LEU A 265 13.49 8.62 10.14
CA LEU A 265 12.08 8.55 9.76
C LEU A 265 11.20 8.80 10.98
N PRO A 266 10.10 9.55 10.84
CA PRO A 266 9.12 9.68 11.89
C PRO A 266 8.40 8.34 12.12
N SER A 267 8.02 8.05 13.37
CA SER A 267 7.35 6.78 13.70
C SER A 267 6.04 6.57 12.93
N ASP A 268 5.34 7.65 12.60
CA ASP A 268 4.11 7.68 11.81
C ASP A 268 4.35 7.92 10.31
N PHE A 269 5.61 7.84 9.83
CA PHE A 269 5.94 8.10 8.43
C PHE A 269 4.97 7.43 7.45
N GLY A 270 4.37 8.24 6.58
CA GLY A 270 3.52 7.81 5.49
C GLY A 270 2.08 7.44 5.85
N SER A 271 1.69 7.51 7.13
CA SER A 271 0.28 7.45 7.54
C SER A 271 -0.45 8.76 7.23
N LYS A 272 -1.78 8.74 7.34
CA LYS A 272 -2.58 9.97 7.28
C LYS A 272 -2.34 10.84 8.52
N GLY A 273 -2.12 10.20 9.67
CA GLY A 273 -1.72 10.85 10.91
C GLY A 273 -0.47 11.76 10.77
N TYR A 274 0.52 11.33 9.98
CA TYR A 274 1.70 12.18 9.69
C TYR A 274 1.28 13.48 8.99
N GLY A 275 0.46 13.37 7.93
CA GLY A 275 -0.05 14.51 7.18
C GLY A 275 -0.82 15.51 8.04
N GLU A 276 -1.70 15.00 8.91
CA GLU A 276 -2.51 15.83 9.82
C GLU A 276 -1.63 16.52 10.87
N ARG A 277 -0.70 15.78 11.49
CA ARG A 277 0.18 16.29 12.56
C ARG A 277 1.18 17.32 12.03
N ARG A 278 1.74 17.09 10.84
CA ARG A 278 2.78 17.93 10.21
C ARG A 278 2.19 18.96 9.24
N ALA A 279 0.87 19.16 9.18
CA ALA A 279 0.21 20.05 8.23
C ALA A 279 0.89 21.43 8.08
N ASN A 280 1.20 22.10 9.19
CA ASN A 280 1.86 23.41 9.14
C ASN A 280 3.29 23.34 8.58
N ALA A 281 4.06 22.29 8.91
CA ALA A 281 5.41 22.10 8.40
C ALA A 281 5.40 21.70 6.91
N ILE A 282 4.39 20.94 6.49
CA ILE A 282 4.11 20.63 5.08
C ILE A 282 3.83 21.92 4.32
N ASP A 283 2.92 22.76 4.83
CA ASP A 283 2.60 24.07 4.24
C ASP A 283 3.85 24.93 4.10
N GLU A 284 4.62 25.09 5.19
CA GLU A 284 5.86 25.87 5.20
C GLU A 284 6.91 25.33 4.20
N HIS A 285 7.11 24.00 4.13
CA HIS A 285 8.05 23.39 3.20
C HIS A 285 7.72 23.72 1.74
N PHE A 286 6.45 23.57 1.34
CA PHE A 286 6.03 23.85 -0.03
C PHE A 286 5.96 25.35 -0.35
N ASP A 287 5.71 26.20 0.64
CA ASP A 287 5.79 27.66 0.50
C ASP A 287 7.25 28.13 0.35
N GLN A 288 8.19 27.50 1.05
CA GLN A 288 9.62 27.81 0.92
C GLN A 288 10.21 27.31 -0.41
N MET A 289 9.76 26.16 -0.91
CA MET A 289 10.14 25.65 -2.24
C MET A 289 9.79 26.62 -3.39
N LEU A 290 8.87 27.58 -3.17
CA LEU A 290 8.56 28.64 -4.15
C LEU A 290 9.61 29.74 -4.26
N LEU A 291 10.53 29.82 -3.30
CA LEU A 291 11.59 30.84 -3.31
C LEU A 291 12.74 30.46 -4.25
N ASP A 292 12.85 29.18 -4.61
CA ASP A 292 13.85 28.70 -5.55
C ASP A 292 13.31 28.80 -6.99
N ASP A 293 13.89 29.72 -7.77
CA ASP A 293 13.51 29.96 -9.17
C ASP A 293 13.86 28.79 -10.13
N ASP A 294 14.57 27.76 -9.64
CA ASP A 294 15.03 26.61 -10.45
C ASP A 294 14.77 25.26 -9.73
N PRO A 295 13.59 24.65 -9.95
CA PRO A 295 13.24 23.37 -9.32
C PRO A 295 14.09 22.19 -9.84
N LEU A 296 14.69 22.30 -11.03
CA LEU A 296 15.57 21.26 -11.57
C LEU A 296 16.93 21.29 -10.90
N TRP A 297 17.46 22.49 -10.65
CA TRP A 297 18.67 22.66 -9.86
C TRP A 297 18.47 22.15 -8.43
N LEU A 298 17.35 22.52 -7.80
CA LEU A 298 17.02 22.07 -6.44
C LEU A 298 16.94 20.55 -6.36
N PHE A 299 16.24 19.92 -7.31
CA PHE A 299 16.16 18.46 -7.40
C PHE A 299 17.54 17.81 -7.51
N ASP A 300 18.39 18.27 -8.43
CA ASP A 300 19.74 17.71 -8.61
C ASP A 300 20.60 17.91 -7.35
N TYR A 301 20.50 19.08 -6.73
CA TYR A 301 21.24 19.42 -5.52
C TYR A 301 20.85 18.51 -4.33
N TRP A 302 19.57 18.11 -4.24
CA TRP A 302 19.07 17.23 -3.19
C TRP A 302 19.17 15.73 -3.48
N LEU A 303 19.66 15.31 -4.65
CA LEU A 303 19.75 13.88 -4.98
C LEU A 303 20.65 13.07 -4.04
N GLU A 304 21.83 13.60 -3.69
CA GLU A 304 22.77 12.93 -2.79
C GLU A 304 22.27 12.97 -1.33
N PRO A 305 21.89 14.13 -0.74
CA PRO A 305 21.36 14.16 0.63
C PRO A 305 20.10 13.29 0.85
N SER A 306 19.24 13.16 -0.16
CA SER A 306 18.01 12.38 -0.08
C SER A 306 18.20 10.87 -0.29
N GLU A 307 19.43 10.40 -0.56
CA GLU A 307 19.67 9.02 -0.97
C GLU A 307 19.16 7.99 0.06
N GLY A 308 19.34 8.25 1.36
CA GLY A 308 18.83 7.37 2.41
C GLY A 308 17.32 7.18 2.35
N LEU A 309 16.55 8.27 2.19
CA LEU A 309 15.10 8.20 2.03
C LEU A 309 14.71 7.48 0.72
N ARG A 310 15.39 7.81 -0.38
CA ARG A 310 15.13 7.18 -1.69
C ARG A 310 15.42 5.66 -1.68
N GLN A 311 16.47 5.21 -1.01
CA GLN A 311 16.73 3.78 -0.82
C GLN A 311 15.67 3.13 0.06
N TYR A 312 15.22 3.78 1.13
CA TYR A 312 14.12 3.26 1.95
C TYR A 312 12.85 3.01 1.12
N LEU A 313 12.54 3.93 0.22
CA LEU A 313 11.37 3.90 -0.68
C LEU A 313 11.55 3.03 -1.94
N TRP A 314 12.69 2.33 -2.09
CA TRP A 314 13.03 1.60 -3.32
C TRP A 314 13.04 2.49 -4.59
N ALA A 315 13.27 3.79 -4.43
CA ALA A 315 13.22 4.82 -5.47
C ALA A 315 14.63 5.40 -5.73
N HIS A 316 15.61 4.52 -5.90
CA HIS A 316 17.03 4.90 -5.92
C HIS A 316 17.72 4.65 -7.26
N ARG A 317 17.10 3.90 -8.18
CA ARG A 317 17.77 3.49 -9.42
C ARG A 317 18.01 4.68 -10.36
N PRO A 318 19.15 4.74 -11.07
CA PRO A 318 19.47 5.85 -11.96
C PRO A 318 18.41 6.12 -13.04
N GLU A 319 17.80 5.07 -13.60
CA GLU A 319 16.73 5.19 -14.58
C GLU A 319 15.46 5.80 -14.02
N ASP A 320 15.15 5.54 -12.74
CA ASP A 320 14.01 6.15 -12.05
C ASP A 320 14.28 7.63 -11.77
N VAL A 321 15.52 7.95 -11.40
CA VAL A 321 15.99 9.34 -11.21
C VAL A 321 15.92 10.14 -12.49
N ALA A 322 16.37 9.58 -13.61
CA ALA A 322 16.27 10.23 -14.91
C ALA A 322 14.81 10.51 -15.32
N ARG A 323 13.90 9.55 -15.06
CA ARG A 323 12.47 9.72 -15.32
C ARG A 323 11.83 10.77 -14.41
N ALA A 324 12.20 10.81 -13.14
CA ALA A 324 11.75 11.83 -12.19
C ALA A 324 12.21 13.23 -12.58
N ARG A 325 13.49 13.39 -12.96
CA ARG A 325 13.99 14.64 -13.52
C ARG A 325 13.18 15.06 -14.75
N ARG A 326 12.89 14.11 -15.66
CA ARG A 326 12.09 14.39 -16.85
C ARG A 326 10.66 14.81 -16.53
N LEU A 327 10.06 14.27 -15.47
CA LEU A 327 8.76 14.73 -14.98
C LEU A 327 8.79 16.22 -14.59
N LEU A 328 9.83 16.66 -13.88
CA LEU A 328 10.00 18.08 -13.50
C LEU A 328 10.18 19.00 -14.71
N GLU A 329 10.78 18.51 -15.80
CA GLU A 329 10.91 19.28 -17.05
C GLU A 329 9.58 19.41 -17.81
N ILE A 330 8.65 18.47 -17.61
CA ILE A 330 7.39 18.40 -18.36
C ILE A 330 6.25 19.08 -17.60
N LEU A 331 6.12 18.76 -16.31
CA LEU A 331 4.99 19.19 -15.50
C LEU A 331 5.22 20.63 -15.01
N PRO A 332 4.17 21.48 -14.99
CA PRO A 332 4.23 22.73 -14.27
C PRO A 332 4.64 22.49 -12.81
N PHE A 333 5.50 23.34 -12.26
CA PHE A 333 6.02 23.12 -10.91
C PHE A 333 4.92 23.10 -9.84
N GLU A 334 3.86 23.91 -10.00
CA GLU A 334 2.65 23.85 -9.17
C GLU A 334 1.98 22.49 -9.19
N THR A 335 1.91 21.83 -10.35
CA THR A 335 1.38 20.47 -10.48
C THR A 335 2.26 19.48 -9.73
N THR A 336 3.58 19.63 -9.82
CA THR A 336 4.51 18.78 -9.05
C THR A 336 4.32 18.98 -7.55
N LYS A 337 4.19 20.21 -7.05
CA LYS A 337 3.90 20.47 -5.64
C LYS A 337 2.58 19.85 -5.20
N ALA A 338 1.52 19.95 -6.00
CA ALA A 338 0.24 19.33 -5.69
C ALA A 338 0.36 17.80 -5.56
N ILE A 339 1.13 17.17 -6.45
CA ILE A 339 1.43 15.72 -6.39
C ILE A 339 2.23 15.37 -5.13
N LEU A 340 3.26 16.15 -4.80
CA LEU A 340 4.10 15.91 -3.64
C LEU A 340 3.33 16.11 -2.32
N ARG A 341 2.47 17.15 -2.25
CA ARG A 341 1.55 17.37 -1.13
C ARG A 341 0.57 16.21 -0.98
N TYR A 342 -0.03 15.78 -2.08
CA TYR A 342 -0.91 14.62 -2.08
C TYR A 342 -0.18 13.38 -1.53
N LEU A 343 1.06 13.11 -1.95
CA LEU A 343 1.81 11.98 -1.42
C LEU A 343 2.18 12.14 0.06
N VAL A 344 2.60 13.32 0.53
CA VAL A 344 3.08 13.49 1.91
C VAL A 344 1.96 13.37 2.95
N GLU A 345 0.73 13.72 2.58
CA GLU A 345 -0.44 13.65 3.47
C GLU A 345 -0.93 12.23 3.77
N GLY A 346 -0.41 11.20 3.08
CA GLY A 346 -0.84 9.81 3.24
C GLY A 346 -0.09 8.86 2.32
N TYR A 347 1.23 8.85 2.41
CA TYR A 347 2.11 8.19 1.44
C TYR A 347 1.75 6.72 1.18
N TRP A 348 1.54 5.92 2.23
CA TRP A 348 1.30 4.48 2.08
C TRP A 348 -0.05 4.14 1.45
N ASP A 349 -1.02 5.04 1.52
CA ASP A 349 -2.31 4.86 0.85
C ASP A 349 -2.27 5.37 -0.60
N ARG A 350 -1.31 6.24 -0.92
CA ARG A 350 -1.25 7.01 -2.18
C ARG A 350 -0.06 6.66 -3.08
N TYR A 351 0.84 5.77 -2.64
CA TYR A 351 2.05 5.43 -3.40
C TYR A 351 1.80 4.47 -4.58
N LEU A 352 0.65 3.80 -4.65
CA LEU A 352 0.32 2.89 -5.77
C LEU A 352 -0.84 3.42 -6.62
N GLY A 353 -1.06 2.78 -7.77
CA GLY A 353 -2.18 3.09 -8.66
C GLY A 353 -1.92 4.21 -9.66
N TRP A 354 -0.70 4.74 -9.70
CA TRP A 354 -0.28 5.78 -10.64
C TRP A 354 -0.36 5.30 -12.11
N PRO A 355 -0.77 6.16 -13.06
CA PRO A 355 -0.93 5.80 -14.47
C PRO A 355 0.36 5.33 -15.16
N ASP A 356 0.21 4.45 -16.15
CA ASP A 356 1.34 3.89 -16.92
C ASP A 356 2.14 4.96 -17.68
N LEU A 357 1.47 5.95 -18.28
CA LEU A 357 2.05 6.90 -19.23
C LEU A 357 1.78 8.36 -18.83
N LEU A 358 2.72 9.23 -19.17
CA LEU A 358 2.53 10.67 -19.32
C LEU A 358 2.75 11.05 -20.79
N LEU A 359 1.68 11.56 -21.39
CA LEU A 359 1.73 12.18 -22.70
C LEU A 359 2.01 13.67 -22.51
N TYR A 360 2.87 14.23 -23.36
CA TYR A 360 3.12 15.67 -23.35
C TYR A 360 3.50 16.21 -24.73
N ARG A 361 3.15 17.47 -24.96
CA ARG A 361 3.53 18.27 -26.13
C ARG A 361 3.29 19.74 -25.80
N GLN A 362 4.15 20.64 -26.28
CA GLN A 362 3.95 22.11 -26.24
C GLN A 362 2.99 22.65 -25.15
N GLY A 363 3.38 22.58 -23.87
CA GLY A 363 2.60 23.15 -22.75
C GLY A 363 1.36 22.34 -22.32
N GLU A 364 1.06 21.22 -22.98
CA GLU A 364 -0.01 20.28 -22.65
C GLU A 364 0.58 18.97 -22.11
N PHE A 365 -0.11 18.38 -21.14
CA PHE A 365 0.19 17.03 -20.66
C PHE A 365 -1.08 16.26 -20.30
N LYS A 366 -1.02 14.94 -20.33
CA LYS A 366 -2.12 14.03 -19.95
C LYS A 366 -1.57 12.70 -19.43
N PHE A 367 -2.08 12.25 -18.29
CA PHE A 367 -1.80 10.91 -17.78
C PHE A 367 -2.71 9.88 -18.44
N VAL A 368 -2.16 8.71 -18.76
CA VAL A 368 -2.91 7.63 -19.40
C VAL A 368 -2.62 6.31 -18.73
N GLU A 369 -3.68 5.63 -18.31
CA GLU A 369 -3.66 4.24 -17.86
C GLU A 369 -4.01 3.32 -19.04
N VAL A 370 -3.16 2.32 -19.33
CA VAL A 370 -3.31 1.45 -20.49
C VAL A 370 -3.95 0.13 -20.06
N LYS A 371 -5.11 -0.19 -20.63
CA LYS A 371 -5.82 -1.45 -20.36
C LYS A 371 -5.97 -2.29 -21.61
N SER A 372 -5.38 -3.49 -21.57
CA SER A 372 -5.68 -4.52 -22.58
C SER A 372 -7.14 -5.00 -22.48
N SER A 373 -7.63 -5.72 -23.48
CA SER A 373 -9.05 -6.09 -23.63
C SER A 373 -9.65 -6.76 -22.39
N ASN A 374 -8.90 -7.68 -21.77
CA ASN A 374 -9.35 -8.42 -20.57
C ASN A 374 -8.82 -7.84 -19.26
N ASP A 375 -7.98 -6.81 -19.32
CA ASP A 375 -7.42 -6.20 -18.13
C ASP A 375 -8.41 -5.26 -17.45
N LYS A 376 -8.34 -5.21 -16.11
CA LYS A 376 -9.22 -4.44 -15.24
C LYS A 376 -8.39 -3.51 -14.36
N LEU A 377 -8.96 -2.38 -13.98
CA LEU A 377 -8.36 -1.52 -12.96
C LEU A 377 -8.19 -2.28 -11.63
N SER A 378 -7.00 -2.15 -11.03
CA SER A 378 -6.76 -2.59 -9.64
C SER A 378 -7.50 -1.69 -8.65
N GLU A 379 -7.57 -2.09 -7.37
CA GLU A 379 -8.19 -1.23 -6.35
C GLU A 379 -7.38 0.03 -6.10
N GLU A 380 -6.06 -0.06 -6.14
CA GLU A 380 -5.15 1.08 -6.00
C GLU A 380 -5.36 2.07 -7.15
N GLN A 381 -5.53 1.59 -8.39
CA GLN A 381 -5.84 2.45 -9.55
C GLN A 381 -7.21 3.10 -9.43
N LYS A 382 -8.22 2.39 -8.93
CA LYS A 382 -9.56 2.98 -8.68
C LYS A 382 -9.51 4.04 -7.58
N SER A 383 -8.73 3.81 -6.52
CA SER A 383 -8.51 4.78 -5.45
C SER A 383 -7.83 6.03 -6.02
N TRP A 384 -6.74 5.86 -6.77
CA TRP A 384 -6.04 6.97 -7.41
C TRP A 384 -6.95 7.76 -8.37
N ILE A 385 -7.83 7.11 -9.13
CA ILE A 385 -8.80 7.81 -9.99
C ILE A 385 -9.77 8.67 -9.15
N GLY A 386 -10.26 8.14 -8.03
CA GLY A 386 -11.11 8.90 -7.12
C GLY A 386 -10.38 10.11 -6.53
N ASP A 387 -9.16 9.90 -6.03
CA ASP A 387 -8.33 10.96 -5.47
C ASP A 387 -7.89 11.98 -6.54
N ASN A 388 -7.64 11.53 -7.77
CA ASN A 388 -7.37 12.44 -8.87
C ASN A 388 -8.60 13.28 -9.21
N HIS A 389 -9.78 12.68 -9.20
CA HIS A 389 -11.03 13.42 -9.40
C HIS A 389 -11.28 14.40 -8.25
N ASP A 390 -11.05 14.05 -7.00
CA ASP A 390 -11.44 14.88 -5.84
C ASP A 390 -10.38 15.89 -5.44
N ILE A 391 -9.09 15.52 -5.55
CA ILE A 391 -7.94 16.25 -4.99
C ILE A 391 -7.02 16.79 -6.10
N LEU A 392 -6.38 15.91 -6.89
CA LEU A 392 -5.27 16.33 -7.77
C LEU A 392 -5.69 17.07 -9.04
N LYS A 393 -6.85 16.71 -9.61
CA LYS A 393 -7.42 17.27 -10.84
C LYS A 393 -6.48 17.20 -12.06
N LEU A 394 -5.65 16.16 -12.16
CA LEU A 394 -4.74 15.98 -13.30
C LEU A 394 -5.53 15.50 -14.53
N PRO A 395 -5.19 15.98 -15.75
CA PRO A 395 -5.77 15.45 -16.98
C PRO A 395 -5.46 13.96 -17.10
N PHE A 396 -6.50 13.14 -17.19
CA PHE A 396 -6.39 11.69 -17.14
C PHE A 396 -7.37 10.99 -18.08
N ALA A 397 -6.91 9.93 -18.74
CA ALA A 397 -7.74 9.06 -19.56
C ALA A 397 -7.31 7.58 -19.42
N ILE A 398 -8.20 6.67 -19.81
CA ILE A 398 -7.90 5.24 -19.94
C ILE A 398 -7.81 4.90 -21.43
N ALA A 399 -6.68 4.37 -21.87
CA ALA A 399 -6.53 3.79 -23.20
C ALA A 399 -6.94 2.31 -23.18
N LYS A 400 -8.14 1.99 -23.68
CA LYS A 400 -8.66 0.61 -23.73
C LYS A 400 -8.36 -0.02 -25.09
N ILE A 401 -7.51 -1.04 -25.10
CA ILE A 401 -7.12 -1.75 -26.32
C ILE A 401 -8.07 -2.92 -26.58
N HIS A 402 -8.93 -2.77 -27.57
CA HIS A 402 -9.85 -3.77 -28.07
C HIS A 402 -9.16 -4.71 -29.05
N LYS A 403 -9.53 -5.99 -28.99
CA LYS A 403 -9.03 -7.00 -29.93
C LYS A 403 -9.80 -6.90 -31.24
N ILE A 404 -9.08 -6.68 -32.34
CA ILE A 404 -9.61 -6.88 -33.69
C ILE A 404 -9.60 -8.38 -33.97
N THR A 405 -10.74 -8.91 -34.40
CA THR A 405 -10.91 -10.32 -34.81
C THR A 405 -10.16 -10.65 -36.07
#